data_AF-A0A355RWZ0-F1
#
_entry.id   AF-A0A355RWZ0-F1
#
_cell.length_a   1.000
_cell.length_b   1.000
_cell.length_c   1.000
_cell.angle_alpha   90.00
_cell.angle_beta   90.00
_cell.angle_gamma   90.00
#
_symmetry.space_group_name_H-M   'P 1'
#
loop_
_entity.id
_entity.type
_entity.pdbx_description
1 polymer ?
#
loop_
_entity_poly.entity_id
_entity_poly.type
_entity_poly.pdbx_seq_one_letter_code
_entity_poly.pdbx_strand_id
1 'polypeptide(L)' 'MKIIVDAMGGDNAPYAIVKGCVDAVNQYGLDVLLTG' A
#
# COMPACT_ATOMS: atom_id res chain seq x y z
N MET A 1 11.64 7.35 2.41
CA MET A 1 10.46 8.27 2.34
C MET A 1 9.28 7.51 2.90
N LYS A 2 8.50 8.10 3.81
CA LYS A 2 7.33 7.44 4.39
C LYS A 2 6.07 7.85 3.63
N ILE A 3 5.36 6.87 3.08
CA ILE A 3 4.08 7.06 2.38
C ILE A 3 2.98 6.43 3.23
N ILE A 4 1.89 7.17 3.46
CA ILE A 4 0.74 6.70 4.23
C ILE A 4 -0.40 6.43 3.23
N VAL A 5 -0.98 5.24 3.27
CA VAL A 5 -1.98 4.78 2.29
C VAL A 5 -3.21 4.22 3.00
N ASP A 6 -4.41 4.67 2.61
CA ASP A 6 -5.67 4.05 3.00
C ASP A 6 -5.83 2.70 2.30
N ALA A 7 -5.76 1.62 3.07
CA ALA A 7 -5.86 0.25 2.61
C ALA A 7 -7.30 -0.17 2.31
N MET A 8 -8.32 0.55 2.79
CA MET A 8 -9.72 0.13 2.72
C MET A 8 -10.51 0.82 1.59
N GLY A 9 -9.94 1.84 0.96
CA GLY A 9 -10.55 2.55 -0.15
C GLY A 9 -10.54 1.77 -1.47
N GLY A 10 -11.72 1.58 -2.06
CA GLY A 10 -11.92 1.09 -3.42
C GLY A 10 -12.51 -0.32 -3.52
N ASP A 11 -13.02 -0.67 -4.70
CA ASP A 11 -13.86 -1.86 -4.91
C ASP A 11 -13.15 -3.19 -4.62
N ASN A 12 -11.83 -3.23 -4.77
CA ASN A 12 -11.00 -4.42 -4.54
C ASN A 12 -10.12 -4.29 -3.28
N ALA A 13 -10.43 -3.35 -2.41
CA ALA A 13 -9.75 -3.21 -1.14
C ALA A 13 -10.11 -4.36 -0.17
N PRO A 14 -9.21 -4.74 0.75
CA PRO A 14 -7.85 -4.22 0.90
C PRO A 14 -6.83 -4.88 -0.03
N TYR A 15 -7.19 -6.00 -0.65
CA TYR A 15 -6.23 -6.86 -1.36
C TYR A 15 -5.47 -6.12 -2.46
N ALA A 16 -6.17 -5.40 -3.33
CA ALA A 16 -5.52 -4.70 -4.45
C ALA A 16 -4.56 -3.61 -3.97
N ILE A 17 -4.94 -2.86 -2.92
CA ILE A 17 -4.15 -1.75 -2.39
C ILE A 17 -2.90 -2.29 -1.69
N VAL A 18 -3.07 -3.26 -0.79
CA VAL A 18 -1.94 -3.87 -0.06
C VAL A 18 -0.96 -4.54 -1.02
N LYS A 19 -1.47 -5.25 -2.04
CA LYS A 19 -0.61 -5.87 -3.07
C LYS A 19 0.25 -4.83 -3.79
N GLY A 20 -0.36 -3.72 -4.24
CA GLY A 20 0.38 -2.64 -4.89
C GLY A 20 1.42 -1.99 -3.98
N CYS A 21 1.12 -1.84 -2.69
CA CYS A 21 2.10 -1.34 -1.72
C CYS A 21 3.27 -2.32 -1.52
N VAL A 22 3.01 -3.63 -1.44
CA VAL A 22 4.08 -4.65 -1.34
C VAL A 22 4.99 -4.61 -2.57
N ASP A 23 4.40 -4.53 -3.76
CA ASP A 23 5.16 -4.43 -5.01
C ASP A 23 6.03 -3.16 -5.02
N ALA A 24 5.50 -2.02 -4.57
CA ALA A 24 6.24 -0.77 -4.46
C ALA A 24 7.38 -0.82 -3.43
N VAL A 25 7.17 -1.46 -2.27
CA VAL A 25 8.22 -1.67 -1.27
C VAL A 25 9.36 -2.49 -1.86
N ASN A 26 9.05 -3.59 -2.55
CA ASN A 26 10.04 -4.47 -3.16
C ASN A 26 10.81 -3.80 -4.31
N GLN A 27 10.13 -2.98 -5.11
CA GLN A 27 10.73 -2.34 -6.29
C GLN A 27 11.57 -1.10 -5.93
N TYR A 28 11.11 -0.31 -4.95
CA TYR A 28 11.66 1.03 -4.71
C TYR A 28 12.28 1.21 -3.33
N GLY A 29 12.21 0.20 -2.44
CA GLY A 29 12.76 0.28 -1.09
C GLY A 29 12.10 1.38 -0.25
N LEU A 30 10.80 1.61 -0.47
CA LEU A 30 10.02 2.63 0.23
C LEU A 30 9.50 2.11 1.57
N ASP A 31 9.25 3.03 2.50
CA ASP A 31 8.51 2.74 3.73
C ASP A 31 7.03 3.11 3.52
N VAL A 32 6.14 2.13 3.62
CA VAL A 32 4.69 2.33 3.52
C VAL A 32 4.02 2.03 4.85
N LEU A 33 3.19 2.97 5.33
CA LEU A 33 2.29 2.76 6.46
C LEU A 33 0.86 2.65 5.93
N LEU A 34 0.26 1.47 6.11
CA LEU A 34 -1.13 1.22 5.73
C LEU A 34 -2.05 1.66 6.87
N THR A 35 -3.11 2.40 6.54
CA THR A 35 -4.19 2.77 7.46
C THR A 35 -5.49 2.16 6.96
N GLY A 36 -6.31 1.62 7.85
CA GLY A 36 -7.54 0.95 7.46
C GLY A 36 -8.35 0.51 8.66
#